data_AF-A0A6J5CE99-F1
#
_entry.id   AF-A0A6J5CE99-F1
#
_cell.length_a   1.000
_cell.length_b   1.000
_cell.length_c   1.000
_cell.angle_alpha   90.00
_cell.angle_beta   90.00
_cell.angle_gamma   90.00
#
_symmetry.space_group_name_H-M   'P 1'
#
loop_
_entity.id
_entity.type
_entity.pdbx_description
1 polymer ?
#
loop_
_entity_poly.entity_id
_entity_poly.type
_entity_poly.pdbx_seq_one_letter_code
_entity_poly.pdbx_strand_id
1 'polypeptide(L)'
;MLRRWGNDARSNEFWLDDNGPWLVLWRPSIRRDESEWGALSHTCGGFSIYKLNGYALELKPTRGGELMAALADEEFCRTCKADRLDYGVKAEHRQAYLDWLAKHGLAAGEMTQLKQAVYPLRPDHETLDMFGLADIDVPADAQLLVLGENCD
;
A
#
# COMPACT_ATOMS: atom_id res chain seq x y z
N MET A 1 12.25 7.69 -7.84
CA MET A 1 13.26 7.11 -8.76
C MET A 1 14.19 6.18 -7.98
N LEU A 2 14.23 4.89 -8.36
CA LEU A 2 14.94 3.80 -7.68
C LEU A 2 16.47 4.01 -7.59
N ARG A 3 17.08 3.84 -6.41
CA ARG A 3 18.56 3.82 -6.22
C ARG A 3 18.99 2.48 -5.60
N ARG A 4 19.99 1.82 -6.20
CA ARG A 4 20.64 0.59 -5.67
C ARG A 4 21.94 0.93 -4.95
N TRP A 5 22.14 0.39 -3.75
CA TRP A 5 23.43 0.39 -3.04
C TRP A 5 23.69 -0.98 -2.39
N GLY A 6 24.58 -1.79 -2.97
CA GLY A 6 25.00 -3.07 -2.38
C GLY A 6 25.14 -4.23 -3.38
N ASN A 7 26.05 -5.17 -3.10
CA ASN A 7 26.36 -6.36 -3.91
C ASN A 7 25.87 -7.67 -3.26
N ASP A 8 25.08 -7.58 -2.18
CA ASP A 8 24.63 -8.70 -1.35
C ASP A 8 23.10 -8.60 -1.17
N ALA A 9 22.38 -9.72 -1.24
CA ALA A 9 20.92 -9.72 -1.20
C ALA A 9 20.27 -9.35 0.16
N ARG A 10 21.05 -9.23 1.24
CA ARG A 10 20.67 -8.59 2.52
C ARG A 10 20.84 -7.07 2.48
N SER A 11 21.54 -6.53 1.48
CA SER A 11 21.73 -5.09 1.23
C SER A 11 20.83 -4.51 0.13
N ASN A 12 19.79 -5.26 -0.32
CA ASN A 12 18.75 -4.74 -1.21
C ASN A 12 17.81 -3.80 -0.44
N GLU A 13 18.34 -2.67 0.03
CA GLU A 13 17.53 -1.56 0.49
C GLU A 13 17.08 -0.78 -0.74
N PHE A 14 15.84 -1.01 -1.17
CA PHE A 14 15.15 -0.09 -2.06
C PHE A 14 14.21 0.74 -1.21
N TRP A 15 14.51 2.03 -1.15
CA TRP A 15 13.66 3.01 -0.51
C TRP A 15 12.65 3.49 -1.57
N LEU A 16 11.36 3.34 -1.28
CA LEU A 16 10.34 4.14 -1.96
C LEU A 16 10.62 5.59 -1.60
N ASP A 17 10.63 6.48 -2.59
CA ASP A 17 10.83 7.89 -2.29
C ASP A 17 9.58 8.47 -1.56
N ASP A 18 9.78 9.52 -0.77
CA ASP A 18 8.76 10.03 0.15
C ASP A 18 7.55 10.67 -0.55
N ASN A 19 7.51 10.70 -1.90
CA ASN A 19 6.45 11.29 -2.70
C ASN A 19 5.53 10.21 -3.29
N GLY A 20 4.71 9.57 -2.44
CA GLY A 20 3.63 8.68 -2.87
C GLY A 20 2.55 9.39 -3.73
N PRO A 21 1.43 8.71 -4.07
CA PRO A 21 1.07 7.37 -3.63
C PRO A 21 1.76 6.25 -4.41
N TRP A 22 2.06 5.15 -3.72
CA TRP A 22 2.69 3.95 -4.30
C TRP A 22 1.73 2.77 -4.31
N LEU A 23 1.76 1.96 -5.36
CA LEU A 23 1.12 0.64 -5.36
C LEU A 23 2.22 -0.41 -5.20
N VAL A 24 2.11 -1.27 -4.20
CA VAL A 24 3.16 -2.24 -3.87
C VAL A 24 2.60 -3.61 -3.54
N LEU A 25 3.37 -4.64 -3.84
CA LEU A 25 3.26 -5.91 -3.12
C LEU A 25 4.12 -5.84 -1.87
N TRP A 26 3.59 -6.26 -0.72
CA TRP A 26 4.27 -6.20 0.57
C TRP A 26 4.23 -7.54 1.30
N ARG A 27 5.32 -7.85 2.01
CA ARG A 27 5.40 -9.00 2.94
C ARG A 27 6.37 -8.70 4.10
N PRO A 28 6.18 -9.34 5.26
CA PRO A 28 7.03 -9.08 6.43
C PRO A 28 8.47 -9.61 6.26
N SER A 29 8.67 -10.61 5.40
CA SER A 29 9.96 -11.25 5.15
C SER A 29 10.07 -11.73 3.70
N ILE A 30 11.31 -11.88 3.21
CA ILE A 30 11.62 -12.42 1.87
C ILE A 30 12.63 -13.55 1.96
N ARG A 31 12.74 -14.33 0.89
CA ARG A 31 13.86 -15.26 0.72
C ARG A 31 15.10 -14.51 0.24
N ARG A 32 16.26 -15.08 0.53
CA ARG A 32 17.56 -14.44 0.28
C ARG A 32 17.83 -14.19 -1.20
N ASP A 33 17.20 -14.89 -2.11
CA ASP A 33 17.41 -14.82 -3.56
C ASP A 33 16.48 -13.83 -4.29
N GLU A 34 15.55 -13.19 -3.59
CA GLU A 34 14.51 -12.34 -4.20
C GLU A 34 14.96 -10.89 -4.35
N SER A 35 15.84 -10.65 -5.32
CA SER A 35 16.59 -9.37 -5.44
C SER A 35 15.81 -8.13 -5.88
N GLU A 36 14.55 -8.30 -6.28
CA GLU A 36 13.67 -7.21 -6.74
C GLU A 36 12.91 -6.55 -5.59
N TRP A 37 12.87 -7.20 -4.43
CA TRP A 37 12.22 -6.69 -3.23
C TRP A 37 13.15 -5.76 -2.45
N GLY A 38 12.57 -4.68 -1.90
CA GLY A 38 13.29 -3.72 -1.08
C GLY A 38 12.76 -3.60 0.33
N ALA A 39 13.67 -3.35 1.27
CA ALA A 39 13.28 -3.02 2.63
C ALA A 39 12.39 -1.76 2.67
N LEU A 40 11.19 -1.91 3.22
CA LEU A 40 10.25 -0.83 3.41
C LEU A 40 10.30 -0.39 4.87
N SER A 41 10.55 0.90 5.10
CA SER A 41 10.18 1.57 6.35
C SER A 41 9.31 2.77 6.00
N HIS A 42 8.00 2.55 6.04
CA HIS A 42 7.02 3.60 5.74
C HIS A 42 6.49 4.17 7.05
N THR A 43 6.85 5.42 7.32
CA THR A 43 6.24 6.26 8.33
C THR A 43 4.98 6.91 7.77
N CYS A 44 4.14 7.39 8.66
CA CYS A 44 2.93 8.08 8.29
C CYS A 44 2.79 9.28 9.24
N GLY A 45 3.11 10.48 8.76
CA GLY A 45 2.63 11.73 9.37
C GLY A 45 3.25 12.14 10.68
N GLY A 46 4.35 11.57 11.16
CA GLY A 46 4.87 11.86 12.51
C GLY A 46 3.93 11.53 13.69
N PHE A 47 2.65 11.23 13.45
CA PHE A 47 1.59 11.00 14.44
C PHE A 47 1.24 9.51 14.61
N SER A 48 1.51 8.66 13.62
CA SER A 48 1.34 7.21 13.76
C SER A 48 2.52 6.59 14.51
N ILE A 49 2.28 6.05 15.69
CA ILE A 49 3.27 5.29 16.47
C ILE A 49 3.67 3.94 15.81
N TYR A 50 3.04 3.54 14.70
CA TYR A 50 3.21 2.23 14.06
C TYR A 50 3.73 2.33 12.62
N LYS A 51 5.05 2.20 12.45
CA LYS A 51 5.69 2.07 11.14
C LYS A 51 5.24 0.79 10.43
N LEU A 52 4.98 0.86 9.12
CA LEU A 52 4.91 -0.35 8.30
C LEU A 52 6.34 -0.74 7.93
N ASN A 53 6.82 -1.85 8.51
CA ASN A 53 8.14 -2.41 8.21
C ASN A 53 7.99 -3.75 7.51
N GLY A 54 8.83 -4.00 6.51
CA GLY A 54 8.86 -5.28 5.82
C GLY A 54 9.62 -5.14 4.51
N TYR A 55 9.16 -5.83 3.49
CA TYR A 55 9.74 -5.75 2.16
C TYR A 55 8.64 -5.48 1.15
N ALA A 56 8.92 -4.60 0.20
CA ALA A 56 8.00 -4.20 -0.85
C ALA A 56 8.60 -4.42 -2.24
N LEU A 57 7.73 -4.75 -3.18
CA LEU A 57 7.98 -4.68 -4.62
C LEU A 57 7.08 -3.58 -5.18
N GLU A 58 7.69 -2.50 -5.69
CA GLU A 58 6.96 -1.42 -6.34
C GLU A 58 6.28 -1.94 -7.62
N LEU A 59 4.97 -1.75 -7.71
CA LEU A 59 4.23 -1.95 -8.94
C LEU A 59 4.14 -0.63 -9.68
N LYS A 60 4.30 -0.68 -11.01
CA LYS A 60 4.25 0.50 -11.89
C LYS A 60 2.93 0.51 -12.65
N PRO A 61 1.84 0.98 -12.02
CA PRO A 61 0.54 0.98 -12.66
C PRO A 61 0.55 1.84 -13.92
N THR A 62 -0.16 1.39 -14.95
CA THR A 62 -0.33 2.13 -16.22
C THR A 62 -1.69 2.82 -16.32
N ARG A 63 -2.59 2.52 -15.39
CA ARG A 63 -3.93 3.12 -15.20
C ARG A 63 -4.28 3.19 -13.71
N GLY A 64 -5.42 3.80 -13.37
CA GLY A 64 -5.91 3.85 -11.99
C GLY A 64 -5.23 4.90 -11.08
N GLY A 65 -4.47 5.85 -11.64
CA GLY A 65 -3.79 6.89 -10.87
C GLY A 65 -4.75 7.78 -10.05
N GLU A 66 -5.89 8.18 -10.63
CA GLU A 66 -6.92 8.96 -9.90
C GLU A 66 -7.51 8.17 -8.73
N LEU A 67 -7.70 6.85 -8.91
CA LEU A 67 -8.21 5.96 -7.88
C LEU A 67 -7.22 5.81 -6.73
N MET A 68 -5.92 5.70 -7.04
CA MET A 68 -4.86 5.69 -6.04
C MET A 68 -4.80 7.00 -5.26
N ALA A 69 -4.90 8.14 -5.96
CA ALA A 69 -4.89 9.46 -5.32
C ALA A 69 -6.09 9.63 -4.38
N ALA A 70 -7.30 9.30 -4.83
CA ALA A 70 -8.51 9.39 -4.01
C ALA A 70 -8.45 8.48 -2.75
N LEU A 71 -7.85 7.30 -2.88
CA LEU A 71 -7.61 6.39 -1.76
C LEU A 71 -6.61 6.98 -0.76
N ALA A 72 -5.49 7.50 -1.26
CA ALA A 72 -4.42 8.10 -0.48
C ALA A 72 -4.85 9.39 0.24
N ASP A 73 -5.75 10.15 -0.37
CA ASP A 73 -6.40 11.34 0.21
C ASP A 73 -7.50 10.98 1.23
N GLU A 74 -7.68 9.70 1.55
CA GLU A 74 -8.69 9.17 2.47
C GLU A 74 -10.11 9.62 2.12
N GLU A 75 -10.47 9.69 0.83
CA GLU A 75 -11.80 10.16 0.41
C GLU A 75 -12.95 9.38 1.07
N PHE A 76 -12.73 8.10 1.38
CA PHE A 76 -13.67 7.26 2.11
C PHE A 76 -13.98 7.76 3.54
N CYS A 77 -13.07 8.49 4.18
CA CYS A 77 -13.29 9.07 5.51
C CYS A 77 -14.19 10.32 5.49
N ARG A 78 -14.46 10.94 4.33
CA ARG A 78 -15.30 12.16 4.25
C ARG A 78 -16.72 11.96 4.78
N THR A 79 -17.23 10.72 4.75
CA THR A 79 -18.55 10.36 5.25
C THR A 79 -18.55 9.79 6.67
N CYS A 80 -17.38 9.62 7.27
CA CYS A 80 -17.23 9.11 8.63
C CYS A 80 -17.45 10.23 9.66
N LYS A 81 -17.87 9.85 10.87
CA LYS A 81 -17.94 10.80 11.99
C LYS A 81 -16.56 11.29 12.42
N ALA A 82 -15.56 10.43 12.31
CA ALA A 82 -14.15 10.78 12.39
C ALA A 82 -13.63 10.95 10.96
N ASP A 83 -13.08 12.12 10.68
CA ASP A 83 -12.74 12.62 9.34
C ASP A 83 -11.45 12.03 8.76
N ARG A 84 -10.63 11.35 9.59
CA ARG A 84 -9.33 10.78 9.22
C ARG A 84 -8.92 9.56 10.06
N LEU A 85 -7.91 8.83 9.58
CA LEU A 85 -7.29 7.70 10.30
C LEU A 85 -6.21 8.09 11.32
N ASP A 86 -5.99 9.39 11.58
CA ASP A 86 -4.88 9.96 12.38
C ASP A 86 -4.65 9.29 13.74
N TYR A 87 -5.72 8.87 14.42
CA TYR A 87 -5.68 8.26 15.75
C TYR A 87 -6.07 6.77 15.75
N GLY A 88 -5.92 6.12 14.60
CA GLY A 88 -6.17 4.70 14.41
C GLY A 88 -7.52 4.38 13.77
N VAL A 89 -7.72 3.09 13.54
CA VAL A 89 -8.83 2.59 12.71
C VAL A 89 -9.98 2.06 13.57
N LYS A 90 -11.11 2.77 13.50
CA LYS A 90 -12.39 2.38 14.10
C LYS A 90 -13.19 1.49 13.16
N ALA A 91 -14.22 0.82 13.69
CA ALA A 91 -15.11 -0.02 12.87
C ALA A 91 -15.79 0.77 11.73
N GLU A 92 -16.19 2.01 12.00
CA GLU A 92 -16.78 2.92 11.01
C GLU A 92 -15.84 3.19 9.83
N HIS A 93 -14.54 3.37 10.09
CA HIS A 93 -13.54 3.57 9.03
C HIS A 93 -13.40 2.33 8.15
N ARG A 94 -13.37 1.13 8.76
CA ARG A 94 -13.31 -0.14 8.01
C ARG A 94 -14.52 -0.28 7.10
N GLN A 95 -15.71 0.04 7.60
CA GLN A 95 -16.93 -0.04 6.80
C GLN A 95 -16.92 0.99 5.67
N ALA A 96 -16.56 2.23 5.94
CA ALA A 96 -16.49 3.27 4.91
C ALA A 96 -15.47 2.93 3.81
N TYR A 97 -14.32 2.37 4.19
CA TYR A 97 -13.33 1.86 3.24
C TYR A 97 -13.90 0.74 2.36
N LEU A 98 -14.55 -0.27 2.96
CA LEU A 98 -15.19 -1.35 2.21
C LEU A 98 -16.28 -0.84 1.25
N ASP A 99 -17.13 0.07 1.71
CA ASP A 99 -18.20 0.65 0.90
C ASP A 99 -17.63 1.49 -0.25
N TRP A 100 -16.55 2.23 0.00
CA TRP A 100 -15.87 3.02 -1.01
C TRP A 100 -15.21 2.12 -2.06
N LEU A 101 -14.53 1.05 -1.65
CA LEU A 101 -13.95 0.09 -2.59
C LEU A 101 -15.03 -0.57 -3.47
N ALA A 102 -16.13 -1.02 -2.86
CA ALA A 102 -17.22 -1.64 -3.59
C ALA A 102 -17.84 -0.71 -4.65
N LYS A 103 -17.97 0.60 -4.34
CA LYS A 103 -18.44 1.61 -5.31
C LYS A 103 -17.51 1.78 -6.51
N HIS A 104 -16.22 1.51 -6.33
CA HIS A 104 -15.20 1.60 -7.37
C HIS A 104 -14.86 0.23 -7.99
N GLY A 105 -15.62 -0.82 -7.67
CA GLY A 105 -15.40 -2.17 -8.17
C GLY A 105 -14.14 -2.85 -7.64
N LEU A 106 -13.59 -2.35 -6.53
CA LEU A 106 -12.45 -2.92 -5.84
C LEU A 106 -12.89 -3.80 -4.65
N ALA A 107 -12.01 -4.70 -4.25
CA ALA A 107 -12.15 -5.48 -3.03
C ALA A 107 -11.01 -5.19 -2.06
N ALA A 108 -11.32 -5.28 -0.76
CA ALA A 108 -10.32 -5.09 0.29
C ALA A 108 -9.37 -6.28 0.41
N GLY A 109 -8.13 -5.98 0.78
CA GLY A 109 -7.15 -6.98 1.21
C GLY A 109 -7.27 -7.29 2.70
N GLU A 110 -6.12 -7.59 3.33
CA GLU A 110 -6.05 -7.89 4.76
C GLU A 110 -6.31 -6.63 5.60
N MET A 111 -7.53 -6.52 6.13
CA MET A 111 -8.02 -5.33 6.83
C MET A 111 -7.28 -5.03 8.14
N THR A 112 -6.50 -5.96 8.69
CA THR A 112 -5.60 -5.66 9.81
C THR A 112 -4.46 -4.72 9.42
N GLN A 113 -4.14 -4.59 8.13
CA GLN A 113 -3.18 -3.60 7.62
C GLN A 113 -3.78 -2.23 7.37
N LEU A 114 -5.11 -2.06 7.38
CA LEU A 114 -5.71 -0.74 7.18
C LEU A 114 -5.28 0.18 8.33
N LYS A 115 -4.58 1.26 7.97
CA LYS A 115 -4.17 2.36 8.84
C LYS A 115 -3.89 3.58 7.96
N GLN A 116 -3.65 4.72 8.59
CA GLN A 116 -3.25 5.93 7.87
C GLN A 116 -2.04 5.64 6.97
N ALA A 117 -2.12 6.14 5.72
CA ALA A 117 -1.17 5.91 4.64
C ALA A 117 -0.92 4.44 4.23
N VAL A 118 -1.71 3.47 4.70
CA VAL A 118 -1.62 2.06 4.28
C VAL A 118 -3.00 1.49 4.01
N TYR A 119 -3.31 1.29 2.74
CA TYR A 119 -4.64 0.94 2.26
C TYR A 119 -4.61 -0.42 1.55
N PRO A 120 -5.08 -1.50 2.20
CA PRO A 120 -4.99 -2.85 1.65
C PRO A 120 -6.04 -3.12 0.57
N LEU A 121 -5.59 -3.64 -0.57
CA LEU A 121 -6.41 -4.08 -1.68
C LEU A 121 -6.29 -5.61 -1.86
N ARG A 122 -7.31 -6.24 -2.43
CA ARG A 122 -7.25 -7.66 -2.74
C ARG A 122 -6.26 -7.88 -3.88
N PRO A 123 -5.28 -8.78 -3.76
CA PRO A 123 -4.28 -9.01 -4.80
C PRO A 123 -4.80 -10.03 -5.84
N ASP A 124 -5.92 -9.72 -6.50
CA ASP A 124 -6.49 -10.58 -7.53
C ASP A 124 -6.40 -9.98 -8.94
N HIS A 125 -6.69 -10.78 -9.96
CA HIS A 125 -6.62 -10.36 -11.35
C HIS A 125 -7.53 -9.17 -11.66
N GLU A 126 -8.72 -9.11 -11.06
CA GLU A 126 -9.65 -7.99 -11.27
C GLU A 126 -9.04 -6.67 -10.78
N THR A 127 -8.50 -6.67 -9.56
CA THR A 127 -7.85 -5.51 -8.97
C THR A 127 -6.59 -5.11 -9.73
N LEU A 128 -5.73 -6.07 -10.08
CA LEU A 128 -4.51 -5.79 -10.84
C LEU A 128 -4.81 -5.26 -12.24
N ASP A 129 -5.84 -5.79 -12.90
CA ASP A 129 -6.27 -5.27 -14.19
C ASP A 129 -6.70 -3.80 -14.06
N MET A 130 -7.43 -3.39 -13.02
CA MET A 130 -7.78 -1.97 -12.83
C MET A 130 -6.59 -1.01 -12.81
N PHE A 131 -5.40 -1.49 -12.41
CA PHE A 131 -4.15 -0.73 -12.40
C PHE A 131 -3.24 -1.01 -13.62
N GLY A 132 -3.67 -1.87 -14.54
CA GLY A 132 -2.92 -2.22 -15.75
C GLY A 132 -1.75 -3.14 -15.49
N LEU A 133 -1.95 -4.08 -14.57
CA LEU A 133 -0.94 -5.01 -14.05
C LEU A 133 -1.40 -6.48 -14.16
N ALA A 134 -2.27 -6.79 -15.13
CA ALA A 134 -2.91 -8.10 -15.28
C ALA A 134 -1.94 -9.28 -15.40
N ASP A 135 -0.71 -9.03 -15.87
CA ASP A 135 0.34 -10.04 -16.07
C ASP A 135 1.30 -10.19 -14.88
N ILE A 136 1.07 -9.46 -13.77
CA ILE A 136 1.90 -9.58 -12.56
C ILE A 136 1.54 -10.86 -11.80
N ASP A 137 2.55 -11.69 -11.54
CA ASP A 137 2.43 -12.83 -10.64
C ASP A 137 2.52 -12.36 -9.18
N VAL A 138 1.49 -12.69 -8.39
CA VAL A 138 1.42 -12.31 -6.97
C VAL A 138 1.85 -13.50 -6.11
N PRO A 139 2.94 -13.38 -5.33
CA PRO A 139 3.29 -14.41 -4.36
C PRO A 139 2.17 -14.64 -3.34
N ALA A 140 1.94 -15.90 -2.95
CA ALA A 140 0.81 -16.29 -2.12
C ALA A 140 0.75 -15.60 -0.74
N ASP A 141 1.87 -15.11 -0.22
CA ASP A 141 2.01 -14.40 1.06
C ASP A 141 2.11 -12.87 0.91
N ALA A 142 2.09 -12.36 -0.33
CA ALA A 142 2.15 -10.95 -0.61
C ALA A 142 0.78 -10.29 -0.47
N GLN A 143 0.77 -9.08 0.09
CA GLN A 143 -0.40 -8.22 0.17
C GLN A 143 -0.26 -7.08 -0.81
N LEU A 144 -1.35 -6.70 -1.49
CA LEU A 144 -1.38 -5.51 -2.33
C LEU A 144 -1.76 -4.32 -1.46
N LEU A 145 -0.88 -3.32 -1.41
CA LEU A 145 -1.08 -2.11 -0.62
C LEU A 145 -0.97 -0.89 -1.52
N VAL A 146 -1.85 0.08 -1.32
CA VAL A 146 -1.56 1.46 -1.69
C VAL A 146 -0.95 2.15 -0.48
N LEU A 147 0.22 2.75 -0.67
CA LEU A 147 0.89 3.57 0.33
C LEU A 147 0.62 5.04 0.02
N GLY A 148 0.11 5.78 0.99
CA GLY A 148 -0.11 7.22 0.87
C GLY A 148 1.21 8.00 0.93
N GLU A 149 1.12 9.33 0.83
CA GLU A 149 2.28 10.19 1.07
C GLU A 149 2.79 10.03 2.51
N ASN A 150 4.11 10.02 2.67
CA ASN A 150 4.75 10.04 3.97
C ASN A 150 4.61 11.47 4.49
N CYS A 151 3.51 11.78 5.19
CA CYS A 151 3.34 13.10 5.77
C CYS A 151 4.49 13.35 6.78
N ASP A 152 5.14 14.52 6.70
CA ASP A 152 6.15 14.97 7.67
C ASP A 152 5.57 15.12 9.09
#